data_AF-A0A934FEV7-F1
#
_entry.id   AF-A0A934FEV7-F1
#
_cell.length_a   1.000
_cell.length_b   1.000
_cell.length_c   1.000
_cell.angle_alpha   90.00
_cell.angle_beta   90.00
_cell.angle_gamma   90.00
#
_symmetry.space_group_name_H-M   'P 1'
#
loop_
_entity.id
_entity.type
_entity.pdbx_description
1 polymer ?
#
loop_
_entity_poly.entity_id
_entity_poly.type
_entity_poly.pdbx_seq_one_letter_code
_entity_poly.pdbx_strand_id
1 'polypeptide(L)'
;MFEKIISFFQWFVPVSVQLFLGIMAYRLTKALGAERNITQKNELKLKLYEKRYKIFDNLYDFLLELKVKSLKFDHQIISDTIAKARLASNEAKFLFDQELVEYIDSIVINGINYLKVFNEGESGNRITLDEFEKWNSQCLKELPERLLKYLNFKNININYQHKKTKA
;
A
#
# COMPACT_ATOMS: atom_id res chain seq x y z
N MET A 1 24.67 -56.09 42.18
CA MET A 1 23.36 -55.62 41.64
C MET A 1 23.28 -54.08 41.67
N PHE A 2 23.69 -53.43 42.76
CA PHE A 2 23.74 -51.97 42.90
C PHE A 2 24.62 -51.22 41.88
N GLU A 3 25.81 -51.72 41.55
CA GLU A 3 26.72 -51.03 40.60
C GLU A 3 26.18 -50.93 39.17
N LYS A 4 25.42 -51.93 38.71
CA LYS A 4 24.75 -51.90 37.39
C LYS A 4 23.62 -50.88 37.33
N ILE A 5 22.98 -50.60 38.46
CA ILE A 5 21.91 -49.60 38.56
C ILE A 5 22.53 -48.19 38.53
N ILE A 6 23.64 -47.98 39.24
CA ILE A 6 24.35 -46.69 39.26
C ILE A 6 24.91 -46.34 37.89
N SER A 7 25.53 -47.29 37.18
CA SER A 7 26.04 -47.03 35.82
C SER A 7 24.92 -46.75 34.81
N PHE A 8 23.76 -47.40 34.96
CA PHE A 8 22.58 -47.13 34.16
C PHE A 8 22.06 -45.70 34.38
N PHE A 9 21.96 -45.25 35.64
CA PHE A 9 21.55 -43.88 35.95
C PHE A 9 22.58 -42.84 35.47
N GLN A 10 23.88 -43.12 35.58
CA GLN A 10 24.94 -42.23 35.08
C GLN A 10 24.89 -42.03 33.56
N TRP A 11 24.38 -43.00 32.80
CA TRP A 11 24.21 -42.87 31.35
C TRP A 11 22.83 -42.32 30.95
N PHE A 12 21.78 -42.74 31.66
CA PHE A 12 20.39 -42.38 31.33
C PHE A 12 20.03 -40.92 31.68
N VAL A 13 20.55 -40.41 32.80
CA VAL A 13 20.26 -39.03 33.25
C VAL A 13 20.83 -37.98 32.28
N PRO A 14 22.09 -38.05 31.82
CA PRO A 14 22.61 -37.10 30.83
C PRO A 14 21.88 -37.16 29.48
N VAL A 15 21.53 -38.37 29.01
CA VAL A 15 20.83 -38.57 27.73
C VAL A 15 19.42 -37.96 27.78
N SER A 16 18.69 -38.18 28.88
CA SER A 16 17.34 -37.61 29.05
C SER A 16 17.37 -36.08 29.19
N VAL A 17 18.37 -35.52 29.88
CA VAL A 17 18.59 -34.07 29.96
C VAL A 17 18.92 -33.46 28.60
N GLN A 18 19.79 -34.09 27.81
CA GLN A 18 20.12 -33.64 26.44
C GLN A 18 18.91 -33.70 25.51
N LEU A 19 18.09 -34.76 25.61
CA LEU A 19 16.87 -34.88 24.83
C LEU A 19 15.86 -33.77 25.18
N PHE A 20 15.70 -33.48 26.47
CA PHE A 20 14.85 -32.39 26.96
C PHE A 20 15.31 -31.01 26.45
N LEU A 21 16.62 -30.72 26.56
CA LEU A 21 17.21 -29.49 26.05
C LEU A 21 17.02 -29.36 24.52
N GLY A 22 17.17 -30.45 23.77
CA GLY A 22 16.91 -30.49 22.33
C GLY A 22 15.46 -30.17 21.98
N ILE A 23 14.49 -30.74 22.73
CA ILE A 23 13.06 -30.46 22.55
C ILE A 23 12.75 -28.98 22.86
N MET A 24 13.33 -28.43 23.92
CA MET A 24 13.13 -27.02 24.30
C MET A 24 13.74 -26.07 23.26
N ALA A 25 14.96 -26.35 22.77
CA ALA A 25 15.59 -25.57 21.71
C ALA A 25 14.78 -25.61 20.40
N TYR A 26 14.23 -26.77 20.04
CA TYR A 26 13.34 -26.92 18.87
C TYR A 26 12.05 -26.09 19.02
N ARG A 27 11.41 -26.12 20.19
CA ARG A 27 10.21 -25.29 20.46
C ARG A 27 10.53 -23.80 20.39
N LEU A 28 11.67 -23.38 20.95
CA LEU A 28 12.10 -21.98 20.95
C LEU A 28 12.39 -21.48 19.53
N THR A 29 13.13 -22.24 18.73
CA THR A 29 13.43 -21.90 17.33
C THR A 29 12.17 -21.85 16.45
N LYS A 30 11.20 -22.74 16.69
CA LYS A 30 9.90 -22.70 16.01
C LYS A 30 9.08 -21.46 16.41
N ALA A 31 9.08 -21.08 17.69
CA ALA A 31 8.42 -19.87 18.18
C ALA A 31 9.05 -18.60 17.60
N LEU A 32 10.39 -18.50 17.62
CA LEU A 32 11.15 -17.40 17.02
C LEU A 32 10.96 -17.30 15.51
N GLY A 33 10.84 -18.44 14.82
CA GLY A 33 10.51 -18.47 13.39
C GLY A 33 9.10 -17.95 13.09
N ALA A 34 8.12 -18.27 13.95
CA ALA A 34 6.76 -17.75 13.83
C ALA A 34 6.73 -16.23 14.09
N GLU A 35 7.42 -15.74 15.12
CA GLU A 35 7.54 -14.31 15.40
C GLU A 35 8.22 -13.54 14.26
N ARG A 36 9.33 -14.06 13.71
CA ARG A 36 9.99 -13.45 12.55
C ARG A 36 9.07 -13.34 11.34
N ASN A 37 8.29 -14.39 11.06
CA ASN A 37 7.31 -14.36 9.97
C ASN A 37 6.20 -13.33 10.21
N ILE A 38 5.75 -13.15 11.45
CA ILE A 38 4.77 -12.14 11.81
C ILE A 38 5.35 -10.73 11.62
N THR A 39 6.59 -10.49 12.07
CA THR A 39 7.27 -9.21 11.91
C THR A 39 7.46 -8.86 10.44
N GLN A 40 7.98 -9.79 9.62
CA GLN A 40 8.13 -9.59 8.18
C GLN A 40 6.79 -9.31 7.49
N LYS A 41 5.73 -10.02 7.88
CA LYS A 41 4.37 -9.76 7.37
C LYS A 41 3.87 -8.37 7.74
N ASN A 42 4.16 -7.90 8.95
CA ASN A 42 3.77 -6.57 9.41
C ASN A 42 4.58 -5.47 8.72
N GLU A 43 5.87 -5.68 8.49
CA GLU A 43 6.71 -4.77 7.71
C GLU A 43 6.23 -4.62 6.26
N LEU A 44 5.88 -5.74 5.61
CA LEU A 44 5.31 -5.70 4.25
C LEU A 44 3.96 -4.97 4.22
N LYS A 45 3.12 -5.18 5.23
CA LYS A 45 1.87 -4.43 5.39
C LYS A 45 2.12 -2.93 5.53
N LEU A 46 3.10 -2.53 6.35
CA LEU A 46 3.47 -1.13 6.54
C LEU A 46 3.96 -0.50 5.22
N LYS A 47 4.84 -1.20 4.50
CA LYS A 47 5.33 -0.73 3.18
C LYS A 47 4.21 -0.56 2.16
N LEU A 48 3.23 -1.47 2.14
CA LEU A 48 2.06 -1.36 1.27
C LEU A 48 1.17 -0.18 1.66
N TYR A 49 1.02 0.06 2.96
CA TYR A 49 0.28 1.21 3.49
C TYR A 49 0.94 2.52 3.07
N GLU A 50 2.25 2.66 3.27
CA GLU A 50 3.02 3.84 2.88
C GLU A 50 2.90 4.14 1.38
N LYS A 51 2.98 3.11 0.52
CA LYS A 51 2.80 3.28 -0.93
C LYS A 51 1.40 3.80 -1.30
N ARG A 52 0.36 3.21 -0.71
CA ARG A 52 -1.03 3.65 -0.93
C ARG A 52 -1.26 5.08 -0.46
N TYR A 53 -0.70 5.42 0.71
CA TYR A 53 -0.77 6.77 1.24
C TYR A 53 -0.06 7.78 0.33
N LYS A 54 1.13 7.45 -0.18
CA LYS A 54 1.87 8.33 -1.10
C LYS A 54 1.09 8.62 -2.39
N ILE A 55 0.39 7.63 -2.94
CA ILE A 55 -0.47 7.83 -4.12
C ILE A 55 -1.62 8.79 -3.79
N PHE A 56 -2.23 8.63 -2.63
CA PHE A 56 -3.26 9.55 -2.16
C PHE A 56 -2.74 10.98 -2.03
N ASP A 57 -1.61 11.15 -1.35
CA ASP A 57 -0.98 12.45 -1.11
C ASP A 57 -0.71 13.16 -2.44
N ASN A 58 -0.11 12.45 -3.40
CA ASN A 58 0.14 12.98 -4.74
C ASN A 58 -1.15 13.38 -5.49
N LEU A 59 -2.23 12.62 -5.35
CA LEU A 59 -3.52 12.93 -6.01
C LEU A 59 -4.25 14.08 -5.32
N TYR A 60 -4.15 14.16 -4.00
CA TYR A 60 -4.73 15.25 -3.22
C TYR A 60 -4.00 16.57 -3.52
N ASP A 61 -2.67 16.55 -3.55
CA ASP A 61 -1.85 17.67 -4.00
C ASP A 61 -2.19 18.09 -5.42
N PHE A 62 -2.38 17.14 -6.33
CA PHE A 62 -2.83 17.43 -7.70
C PHE A 62 -4.16 18.19 -7.73
N LEU A 63 -5.17 17.74 -6.97
CA LEU A 63 -6.47 18.41 -6.88
C LEU A 63 -6.37 19.82 -6.23
N LEU A 64 -5.50 19.98 -5.23
CA LEU A 64 -5.22 21.28 -4.63
C LEU A 64 -4.50 22.22 -5.60
N GLU A 65 -3.49 21.74 -6.31
CA GLU A 65 -2.78 22.53 -7.32
C GLU A 65 -3.70 22.97 -8.45
N LEU A 66 -4.62 22.08 -8.87
CA LEU A 66 -5.68 22.39 -9.82
C LEU A 66 -6.60 23.52 -9.32
N LYS A 67 -6.87 23.58 -8.02
CA LYS A 67 -7.68 24.65 -7.40
C LYS A 67 -6.91 25.98 -7.29
N VAL A 68 -5.65 25.92 -6.90
CA VAL A 68 -4.82 27.10 -6.58
C VAL A 68 -4.26 27.77 -7.83
N LYS A 69 -3.88 26.99 -8.86
CA LYS A 69 -3.14 27.49 -10.02
C LYS A 69 -4.02 27.97 -11.19
N SER A 70 -5.34 28.07 -11.02
CA SER A 70 -6.27 28.67 -11.99
C SER A 70 -5.98 30.15 -12.35
N LEU A 71 -4.88 30.74 -11.85
CA LEU A 71 -4.60 32.17 -11.93
C LEU A 71 -3.25 32.56 -12.56
N LYS A 72 -2.31 31.63 -12.81
CA LYS A 72 -1.04 31.89 -13.55
C LYS A 72 -0.27 30.58 -13.70
N PHE A 73 -0.01 30.14 -14.93
CA PHE A 73 0.77 28.93 -15.17
C PHE A 73 2.05 29.21 -15.94
N ASP A 74 3.15 28.62 -15.44
CA ASP A 74 4.35 28.33 -16.20
C ASP A 74 4.20 26.90 -16.79
N HIS A 75 4.45 26.73 -18.09
CA HIS A 75 4.24 25.47 -18.82
C HIS A 75 5.03 24.30 -18.21
N GLN A 76 6.20 24.57 -17.63
CA GLN A 76 7.06 23.55 -17.02
C GLN A 76 6.37 22.87 -15.83
N ILE A 77 5.74 23.66 -14.97
CA ILE A 77 5.13 23.19 -13.72
C ILE A 77 3.92 22.31 -14.03
N ILE A 78 3.13 22.65 -15.05
CA ILE A 78 1.97 21.85 -15.47
C ILE A 78 2.40 20.47 -15.95
N SER A 79 3.45 20.41 -16.77
CA SER A 79 3.96 19.15 -17.30
C SER A 79 4.39 18.21 -16.16
N ASP A 80 5.10 18.74 -15.16
CA ASP A 80 5.55 17.98 -14.00
C ASP A 80 4.36 17.50 -13.14
N THR A 81 3.37 18.37 -12.91
CA THR A 81 2.14 18.03 -12.17
C THR A 81 1.34 16.94 -12.88
N ILE A 82 1.20 17.01 -14.21
CA ILE A 82 0.54 15.97 -15.02
C ILE A 82 1.32 14.66 -14.98
N ALA A 83 2.65 14.72 -15.07
CA ALA A 83 3.50 13.52 -15.00
C ALA A 83 3.36 12.80 -13.65
N LYS A 84 3.37 13.54 -12.54
CA LYS A 84 3.14 13.00 -11.19
C LYS A 84 1.76 12.33 -11.06
N ALA A 85 0.71 12.99 -11.56
CA ALA A 85 -0.65 12.46 -11.53
C ALA A 85 -0.79 11.15 -12.33
N ARG A 86 -0.19 11.09 -13.53
CA ARG A 86 -0.17 9.87 -14.36
C ARG A 86 0.59 8.73 -13.73
N LEU A 87 1.72 9.02 -13.08
CA LEU A 87 2.48 8.01 -12.34
C LEU A 87 1.64 7.43 -11.18
N ALA A 88 0.98 8.30 -10.41
CA ALA A 88 0.09 7.88 -9.32
C ALA A 88 -1.07 7.00 -9.82
N SER A 89 -1.71 7.37 -10.94
CA SER A 89 -2.74 6.56 -11.60
C SER A 89 -2.22 5.18 -12.06
N ASN A 90 -1.02 5.12 -12.64
CA ASN A 90 -0.44 3.85 -13.07
C ASN A 90 -0.05 2.95 -11.88
N GLU A 91 0.48 3.52 -10.80
CA GLU A 91 0.77 2.77 -9.58
C GLU A 91 -0.51 2.28 -8.90
N ALA A 92 -1.60 3.06 -8.96
CA ALA A 92 -2.90 2.70 -8.41
C ALA A 92 -3.45 1.38 -8.96
N LYS A 93 -3.22 1.10 -10.26
CA LYS A 93 -3.64 -0.14 -10.94
C LYS A 93 -3.14 -1.42 -10.28
N PHE A 94 -2.04 -1.35 -9.54
CA PHE A 94 -1.46 -2.50 -8.86
C PHE A 94 -1.81 -2.58 -7.37
N LEU A 95 -2.35 -1.50 -6.80
CA LEU A 95 -2.48 -1.33 -5.36
C LEU A 95 -3.92 -1.25 -4.86
N PHE A 96 -4.86 -0.95 -5.76
CA PHE A 96 -6.28 -0.77 -5.46
C PHE A 96 -7.16 -1.68 -6.33
N ASP A 97 -8.45 -1.74 -6.00
CA ASP A 97 -9.44 -2.42 -6.83
C ASP A 97 -9.81 -1.58 -8.05
N GLN A 98 -10.45 -2.23 -9.02
CA GLN A 98 -10.83 -1.63 -10.28
C GLN A 98 -11.70 -0.37 -10.10
N GLU A 99 -12.63 -0.37 -9.14
CA GLU A 99 -13.49 0.78 -8.83
C GLU A 99 -12.67 2.03 -8.45
N LEU A 100 -11.70 1.89 -7.54
CA LEU A 100 -10.88 3.02 -7.12
C LEU A 100 -9.88 3.43 -8.21
N VAL A 101 -9.39 2.48 -9.00
CA VAL A 101 -8.54 2.76 -10.17
C VAL A 101 -9.29 3.60 -11.20
N GLU A 102 -10.51 3.22 -11.56
CA GLU A 102 -11.36 3.96 -12.50
C GLU A 102 -11.67 5.36 -11.98
N TYR A 103 -11.91 5.49 -10.67
CA TYR A 103 -12.10 6.79 -10.03
C TYR A 103 -10.85 7.67 -10.11
N ILE A 104 -9.67 7.12 -9.78
CA ILE A 104 -8.39 7.83 -9.88
C ILE A 104 -8.09 8.24 -11.33
N ASP A 105 -8.31 7.34 -12.29
CA ASP A 105 -8.12 7.63 -13.71
C ASP A 105 -9.05 8.76 -14.18
N SER A 106 -10.30 8.77 -13.71
CA SER A 106 -11.24 9.87 -14.00
C SER A 106 -10.76 11.22 -13.45
N ILE A 107 -10.17 11.23 -12.25
CA ILE A 107 -9.58 12.44 -11.64
C ILE A 107 -8.46 12.98 -12.52
N VAL A 108 -7.54 12.12 -12.91
CA VAL A 108 -6.36 12.50 -13.68
C VAL A 108 -6.75 12.96 -15.08
N ILE A 109 -7.64 12.24 -15.76
CA ILE A 109 -8.11 12.60 -17.12
C ILE A 109 -8.84 13.94 -17.11
N ASN A 110 -9.81 14.13 -16.20
CA ASN A 110 -10.58 15.37 -16.14
C ASN A 110 -9.71 16.57 -15.73
N GLY A 111 -8.79 16.37 -14.78
CA GLY A 111 -7.82 17.39 -14.39
C GLY A 111 -6.89 17.80 -15.53
N ILE A 112 -6.40 16.84 -16.32
CA ILE A 112 -5.57 17.11 -17.51
C ILE A 112 -6.38 17.85 -18.58
N ASN A 113 -7.61 17.41 -18.85
CA ASN A 113 -8.46 18.05 -19.84
C ASN A 113 -8.75 19.50 -19.46
N TYR A 114 -9.00 19.78 -18.18
CA TYR A 114 -9.15 21.15 -17.69
C TYR A 114 -7.88 21.98 -17.90
N LEU A 115 -6.70 21.45 -17.53
CA LEU A 115 -5.42 22.13 -17.74
C LEU A 115 -5.16 22.44 -19.21
N LYS A 116 -5.51 21.54 -20.12
CA LYS A 116 -5.40 21.78 -21.57
C LYS A 116 -6.34 22.87 -22.05
N VAL A 117 -7.62 22.81 -21.69
CA VAL A 117 -8.62 23.83 -22.08
C VAL A 117 -8.21 25.22 -21.57
N PHE A 118 -7.66 25.31 -20.35
CA PHE A 118 -7.24 26.57 -19.76
C PHE A 118 -5.96 27.14 -20.40
N ASN A 119 -4.99 26.29 -20.77
CA ASN A 119 -3.71 26.75 -21.34
C ASN A 119 -3.72 26.91 -22.87
N GLU A 120 -4.42 26.03 -23.58
CA GLU A 120 -4.39 25.95 -25.04
C GLU A 120 -5.62 26.61 -25.68
N GLY A 121 -6.61 27.03 -24.88
CA GLY A 121 -7.84 27.66 -25.38
C GLY A 121 -8.69 26.74 -26.27
N GLU A 122 -8.40 25.42 -26.27
CA GLU A 122 -9.12 24.45 -27.09
C GLU A 122 -10.59 24.36 -26.65
N SER A 123 -11.44 24.97 -27.47
CA SER A 123 -12.89 25.15 -27.26
C SER A 123 -13.74 23.88 -27.44
N GLY A 124 -13.19 22.69 -27.19
CA GLY A 124 -13.82 21.42 -27.55
C GLY A 124 -14.99 20.98 -26.67
N ASN A 125 -15.03 21.40 -25.40
CA ASN A 125 -16.17 21.26 -24.49
C ASN A 125 -15.88 22.16 -23.27
N ARG A 126 -16.54 23.31 -23.19
CA ARG A 126 -16.35 24.25 -22.08
C ARG A 126 -16.97 23.65 -20.81
N ILE A 127 -16.17 22.93 -20.02
CA ILE A 127 -16.46 22.81 -18.60
C ILE A 127 -16.33 24.23 -18.05
N THR A 128 -17.43 24.78 -17.55
CA THR A 128 -17.41 26.11 -16.92
C THR A 128 -16.53 26.08 -15.67
N LEU A 129 -15.96 27.21 -15.29
CA LEU A 129 -15.17 27.31 -14.05
C LEU A 129 -15.99 26.81 -12.84
N ASP A 130 -17.28 27.12 -12.80
CA ASP A 130 -18.22 26.66 -11.77
C ASP A 130 -18.39 25.13 -11.75
N GLU A 131 -18.52 24.49 -12.92
CA GLU A 131 -18.61 23.03 -13.03
C GLU A 131 -17.31 22.36 -12.59
N PHE A 132 -16.17 22.95 -12.96
CA PHE A 132 -14.86 22.47 -12.52
C PHE A 132 -14.67 22.63 -11.01
N GLU A 133 -15.01 23.79 -10.43
CA GLU A 133 -14.88 24.03 -9.00
C GLU A 133 -15.77 23.07 -8.19
N LYS A 134 -17.00 22.81 -8.67
CA LYS A 134 -17.90 21.81 -8.07
C LYS A 134 -17.30 20.41 -8.14
N TRP A 135 -16.85 20.00 -9.33
CA TRP A 135 -16.23 18.70 -9.53
C TRP A 135 -14.97 18.52 -8.67
N ASN A 136 -14.05 19.49 -8.67
CA ASN A 136 -12.80 19.43 -7.91
C ASN A 136 -13.06 19.39 -6.39
N SER A 137 -14.01 20.21 -5.92
CA SER A 137 -14.42 20.20 -4.51
C SER A 137 -15.06 18.88 -4.10
N GLN A 138 -15.85 18.26 -4.99
CA GLN A 138 -16.41 16.93 -4.77
C GLN A 138 -15.31 15.87 -4.71
N CYS A 139 -14.35 15.89 -5.62
CA CYS A 139 -13.20 14.97 -5.60
C CYS A 139 -12.36 15.12 -4.33
N LEU A 140 -12.08 16.35 -3.89
CA LEU A 140 -11.34 16.61 -2.64
C LEU A 140 -12.07 16.05 -1.41
N LYS A 141 -13.40 16.03 -1.42
CA LYS A 141 -14.21 15.47 -0.33
C LYS A 141 -14.29 13.93 -0.39
N GLU A 142 -14.49 13.38 -1.57
CA GLU A 142 -14.73 11.94 -1.76
C GLU A 142 -13.43 11.11 -1.74
N LEU A 143 -12.30 11.66 -2.21
CA LEU A 143 -11.05 10.93 -2.31
C LEU A 143 -10.59 10.37 -0.94
N PRO A 144 -10.58 11.14 0.17
CA PRO A 144 -10.27 10.60 1.50
C PRO A 144 -11.26 9.52 1.96
N GLU A 145 -12.56 9.70 1.70
CA GLU A 145 -13.62 8.76 2.10
C GLU A 145 -13.47 7.40 1.39
N ARG A 146 -13.19 7.42 0.08
CA ARG A 146 -12.98 6.21 -0.72
C ARG A 146 -11.68 5.47 -0.33
N LEU A 147 -10.67 6.20 0.13
CA LEU A 147 -9.39 5.62 0.56
C LEU A 147 -9.37 5.09 1.99
N LEU A 148 -10.28 5.53 2.86
CA LEU A 148 -10.41 5.01 4.22
C LEU A 148 -10.59 3.49 4.27
N LYS A 149 -11.18 2.88 3.23
CA LYS A 149 -11.28 1.42 3.05
C LYS A 149 -9.90 0.75 2.95
N TYR A 150 -8.92 1.42 2.36
CA TYR A 150 -7.57 0.89 2.08
C TYR A 150 -6.53 1.28 3.14
N LEU A 151 -6.79 2.36 3.87
CA LEU A 151 -5.98 2.85 4.99
C LEU A 151 -6.35 2.16 6.31
N ASN A 152 -7.52 1.51 6.41
CA ASN A 152 -7.87 0.69 7.57
C ASN A 152 -7.21 -0.70 7.49
N PHE A 153 -6.25 -0.98 8.39
CA PHE A 153 -5.55 -2.27 8.52
C PHE A 153 -6.48 -3.49 8.72
N LYS A 154 -7.75 -3.29 9.08
CA LYS A 154 -8.76 -4.35 9.19
C LYS A 154 -9.18 -4.95 7.84
N ASN A 155 -9.03 -4.22 6.74
CA ASN A 155 -9.54 -4.61 5.41
C ASN A 155 -8.46 -4.95 4.38
N ILE A 156 -7.19 -4.99 4.75
CA ILE A 156 -6.11 -5.41 3.84
C ILE A 156 -6.13 -6.94 3.75
N ASN A 157 -7.03 -7.47 2.92
CA ASN A 157 -7.03 -8.87 2.52
C ASN A 157 -5.86 -9.08 1.55
N ILE A 158 -4.68 -9.38 2.08
CA ILE A 158 -3.54 -9.76 1.25
C ILE A 158 -3.81 -11.17 0.75
N ASN A 159 -4.49 -11.28 -0.39
CA ASN A 159 -4.65 -12.52 -1.11
C ASN A 159 -3.30 -12.85 -1.76
N TYR A 160 -2.37 -13.39 -0.96
CA TYR A 160 -1.16 -14.00 -1.49
C TYR A 160 -1.59 -15.24 -2.28
N GLN A 161 -1.69 -15.11 -3.60
CA GLN A 161 -1.60 -16.24 -4.51
C GLN A 161 -0.21 -16.85 -4.33
N HIS A 162 -0.08 -17.72 -3.32
CA HIS A 162 1.02 -18.67 -3.25
C HIS A 162 0.82 -19.57 -4.48
N LYS A 163 1.50 -19.26 -5.59
CA LYS A 163 1.86 -20.29 -6.56
C LYS A 163 2.59 -21.34 -5.75
N LYS A 164 1.91 -22.43 -5.42
CA LYS A 164 2.53 -23.66 -4.95
C LYS A 164 3.49 -24.08 -6.06
N THR A 165 4.77 -23.77 -5.89
CA THR A 165 5.83 -24.55 -6.51
C THR A 165 5.67 -25.96 -5.94
N LYS A 166 5.02 -26.84 -6.71
CA LYS A 166 5.08 -28.27 -6.49
C LYS A 166 6.54 -28.67 -6.70
N ALA A 167 7.20 -29.07 -5.63
CA ALA A 167 8.34 -29.97 -5.69
C ALA A 167 7.81 -31.40 -5.90
#